data_AF-A0A0D0A1X7-F1
#
_entry.id   AF-A0A0D0A1X7-F1
#
_cell.length_a   1.000
_cell.length_b   1.000
_cell.length_c   1.000
_cell.angle_alpha   90.00
_cell.angle_beta   90.00
_cell.angle_gamma   90.00
#
_symmetry.space_group_name_H-M   'P 1'
#
loop_
_entity.id
_entity.type
_entity.pdbx_description
1 polymer ?
#
loop_
_entity_poly.entity_id
_entity_poly.type
_entity_poly.pdbx_seq_one_letter_code
_entity_poly.pdbx_strand_id
1 'polypeptide(L)'
;KISLAIIDKLLTVYGRNGGCAYDIGCAFSKTLTNSTLGPCTHSLGFRMMVGAFHGHAHNRRCQLDWHPMYIPGTGHTEGEGCEHIFSASNELARSTRHANRFHRHQAIEEHFAFWDADTYAALSTSWHIYN
;
A
#
# COMPACT_ATOMS: atom_id res chain seq x y z
N LYS A 1 -1.95 -17.81 6.42
CA LYS A 1 -1.96 -17.64 7.89
C LYS A 1 -1.51 -16.23 8.29
N ILE A 2 -0.33 -15.76 7.84
CA ILE A 2 0.15 -14.40 8.15
C ILE A 2 -0.73 -13.29 7.56
N SER A 3 -1.12 -13.40 6.28
CA SER A 3 -1.95 -12.37 5.62
C SER A 3 -3.29 -12.13 6.31
N LEU A 4 -3.96 -13.18 6.80
CA LEU A 4 -5.20 -13.04 7.57
C LEU A 4 -4.97 -12.36 8.93
N ALA A 5 -3.84 -12.63 9.60
CA ALA A 5 -3.51 -11.95 10.85
C ALA A 5 -3.26 -10.45 10.64
N ILE A 6 -2.65 -10.07 9.50
CA ILE A 6 -2.51 -8.68 9.09
C ILE A 6 -3.89 -8.06 8.88
N ILE A 7 -4.79 -8.71 8.12
CA ILE A 7 -6.15 -8.19 7.92
C ILE A 7 -6.89 -8.03 9.26
N ASP A 8 -6.81 -8.99 10.18
CA ASP A 8 -7.43 -8.89 11.50
C ASP A 8 -6.98 -7.62 12.26
N LYS A 9 -5.67 -7.33 12.18
CA LYS A 9 -5.13 -6.09 12.73
C LYS A 9 -5.65 -4.85 11.99
N LEU A 10 -5.71 -4.87 10.66
CA LEU A 10 -6.20 -3.74 9.86
C LEU A 10 -7.70 -3.48 10.11
N LEU A 11 -8.51 -4.52 10.28
CA LEU A 11 -9.93 -4.39 10.66
C LEU A 11 -10.07 -3.65 12.00
N THR A 12 -9.19 -3.95 12.96
CA THR A 12 -9.17 -3.28 14.26
C THR A 12 -8.69 -1.83 14.17
N VAL A 13 -7.70 -1.54 13.31
CA VAL A 13 -7.09 -0.21 13.18
C VAL A 13 -7.97 0.75 12.38
N TYR A 14 -8.47 0.32 11.21
CA TYR A 14 -9.26 1.20 10.34
C TYR A 14 -10.75 1.18 10.65
N GLY A 15 -11.28 0.09 11.22
CA GLY A 15 -12.68 -0.03 11.54
C GLY A 15 -13.59 0.05 10.31
N ARG A 16 -14.67 0.84 10.39
CA ARG A 16 -15.70 0.88 9.35
C ARG A 16 -15.19 1.59 8.09
N ASN A 17 -15.48 0.99 6.94
CA ASN A 17 -15.07 1.43 5.61
C ASN A 17 -13.55 1.51 5.42
N GLY A 18 -12.79 0.73 6.19
CA GLY A 18 -11.36 0.55 5.98
C GLY A 18 -11.03 -0.19 4.68
N GLY A 19 -9.77 -0.19 4.27
CA GLY A 19 -9.35 -0.93 3.09
C GLY A 19 -7.87 -1.27 3.06
N CYS A 20 -7.48 -2.09 2.09
CA CYS A 20 -6.11 -2.53 1.89
C CYS A 20 -5.85 -2.82 0.41
N ALA A 21 -4.82 -2.18 -0.16
CA ALA A 21 -4.27 -2.57 -1.44
C ALA A 21 -3.34 -3.78 -1.25
N TYR A 22 -3.50 -4.77 -2.13
CA TYR A 22 -2.66 -5.94 -2.19
C TYR A 22 -2.64 -6.44 -3.64
N ASP A 23 -1.48 -6.79 -4.18
CA ASP A 23 -1.32 -7.15 -5.61
C ASP A 23 -2.31 -8.23 -6.04
N ILE A 24 -2.53 -9.21 -5.18
CA ILE A 24 -3.48 -10.30 -5.40
C ILE A 24 -4.81 -10.08 -4.67
N GLY A 25 -5.16 -8.84 -4.32
CA GLY A 25 -6.31 -8.48 -3.50
C GLY A 25 -7.63 -9.04 -4.02
N CYS A 26 -7.80 -9.10 -5.34
CA CYS A 26 -8.97 -9.71 -5.99
C CYS A 26 -9.09 -11.21 -5.74
N ALA A 27 -7.97 -11.95 -5.76
CA ALA A 27 -7.94 -13.38 -5.49
C ALA A 27 -8.01 -13.63 -3.98
N PHE A 28 -7.25 -12.86 -3.20
CA PHE A 28 -7.18 -12.96 -1.75
C PHE A 28 -8.51 -12.62 -1.07
N SER A 29 -9.33 -11.73 -1.66
CA SER A 29 -10.67 -11.46 -1.15
C SER A 29 -11.51 -12.73 -1.03
N LYS A 30 -11.34 -13.72 -1.91
CA LYS A 30 -12.03 -15.01 -1.78
C LYS A 30 -11.58 -15.77 -0.53
N THR A 31 -10.28 -15.76 -0.25
CA THR A 31 -9.73 -16.36 0.97
C THR A 31 -10.22 -15.63 2.22
N LEU A 32 -10.25 -14.29 2.18
CA LEU A 32 -10.73 -13.47 3.29
C LEU A 32 -12.21 -13.73 3.60
N THR A 33 -13.08 -13.69 2.58
CA THR A 33 -14.52 -13.94 2.72
C THR A 33 -14.81 -15.34 3.28
N ASN A 34 -14.04 -16.35 2.90
CA ASN A 34 -14.22 -17.73 3.38
C ASN A 34 -13.48 -18.03 4.70
N SER A 35 -12.82 -17.05 5.30
CA SER A 35 -12.14 -17.20 6.59
C SER A 35 -13.06 -16.86 7.76
N THR A 36 -12.59 -17.11 8.99
CA THR A 36 -13.27 -16.67 10.22
C THR A 36 -13.45 -15.14 10.31
N LEU A 37 -12.69 -14.37 9.53
CA LEU A 37 -12.79 -12.91 9.47
C LEU A 37 -13.84 -12.41 8.47
N GLY A 38 -14.41 -13.29 7.63
CA GLY A 38 -15.39 -12.92 6.61
C GLY A 38 -16.57 -12.10 7.14
N PRO A 39 -17.26 -12.55 8.21
CA PRO A 39 -18.37 -11.79 8.80
C PRO A 39 -17.98 -10.40 9.30
N CYS A 40 -16.81 -10.28 9.95
CA CYS A 40 -16.28 -9.00 10.44
C CYS A 40 -15.87 -8.07 9.29
N THR A 41 -15.21 -8.62 8.27
CA THR A 41 -14.83 -7.88 7.06
C THR A 41 -16.07 -7.29 6.38
N HIS A 42 -17.15 -8.08 6.26
CA HIS A 42 -18.40 -7.63 5.67
C HIS A 42 -19.13 -6.61 6.53
N SER A 43 -19.23 -6.81 7.85
CA SER A 43 -19.92 -5.87 8.76
C SER A 43 -19.24 -4.51 8.82
N LEU A 44 -17.92 -4.49 8.73
CA LEU A 44 -17.12 -3.26 8.67
C LEU A 44 -17.08 -2.64 7.28
N GLY A 45 -17.56 -3.31 6.23
CA GLY A 45 -17.45 -2.81 4.85
C GLY A 45 -15.99 -2.70 4.39
N PHE A 46 -15.12 -3.57 4.88
CA PHE A 46 -13.69 -3.51 4.58
C PHE A 46 -13.42 -3.89 3.12
N ARG A 47 -12.67 -3.05 2.41
CA ARG A 47 -12.46 -3.17 0.96
C ARG A 47 -11.03 -3.54 0.62
N MET A 48 -10.83 -4.72 0.00
CA MET A 48 -9.56 -5.04 -0.65
C MET A 48 -9.44 -4.30 -1.99
N MET A 49 -8.24 -3.98 -2.42
CA MET A 49 -7.92 -3.34 -3.70
C MET A 49 -6.73 -4.05 -4.34
N VAL A 50 -6.54 -3.84 -5.64
CA VAL A 50 -5.30 -4.18 -6.34
C VAL A 50 -4.58 -2.88 -6.63
N GLY A 51 -3.27 -2.80 -6.40
CA GLY A 51 -2.48 -1.62 -6.74
C GLY A 51 -2.64 -1.24 -8.22
N ALA A 52 -2.57 0.05 -8.55
CA ALA A 52 -2.89 0.55 -9.88
C ALA A 52 -1.95 -0.02 -10.94
N PHE A 53 -0.66 -0.17 -10.63
CA PHE A 53 0.31 -0.74 -11.56
C PHE A 53 0.02 -2.22 -11.81
N HIS A 54 -0.18 -3.01 -10.75
CA HIS A 54 -0.51 -4.44 -10.86
C HIS A 54 -1.89 -4.67 -11.49
N GLY A 55 -2.83 -3.76 -11.27
CA GLY A 55 -4.20 -3.84 -11.78
C GLY A 55 -4.24 -3.96 -13.31
N HIS A 56 -3.34 -3.27 -14.02
CA HIS A 56 -3.26 -3.33 -15.48
C HIS A 56 -2.87 -4.72 -16.01
N ALA A 57 -2.15 -5.53 -15.22
CA ALA A 57 -1.82 -6.91 -15.56
C ALA A 57 -3.00 -7.88 -15.36
N HIS A 58 -4.06 -7.46 -14.67
CA HIS A 58 -5.24 -8.29 -14.43
C HIS A 58 -6.25 -8.14 -15.56
N ASN A 59 -7.21 -9.09 -15.66
CA ASN A 59 -8.27 -9.00 -16.65
C ASN A 59 -9.16 -7.76 -16.45
N ARG A 60 -9.83 -7.34 -17.53
CA ARG A 60 -10.66 -6.12 -17.54
C ARG A 60 -11.69 -6.07 -16.41
N ARG A 61 -12.33 -7.19 -16.08
CA ARG A 61 -13.31 -7.23 -14.98
C ARG A 61 -12.65 -6.93 -13.64
N CYS A 62 -11.46 -7.48 -13.41
CA CYS A 62 -10.71 -7.19 -12.19
C CYS A 62 -10.31 -5.71 -12.10
N GLN A 63 -9.92 -5.09 -13.20
CA GLN A 63 -9.61 -3.66 -13.22
C GLN A 63 -10.84 -2.82 -12.83
N LEU A 64 -12.01 -3.11 -13.40
CA LEU A 64 -13.24 -2.37 -13.08
C LEU A 64 -13.68 -2.55 -11.64
N ASP A 65 -13.55 -3.77 -11.09
CA ASP A 65 -14.04 -4.06 -9.75
C ASP A 65 -13.04 -3.62 -8.66
N TRP A 66 -11.71 -3.75 -8.86
CA TRP A 66 -10.70 -3.70 -7.79
C TRP A 66 -9.68 -2.56 -7.89
N HIS A 67 -9.69 -1.77 -8.96
CA HIS A 67 -8.73 -0.67 -9.13
C HIS A 67 -9.06 0.48 -8.15
N PRO A 68 -8.05 1.13 -7.52
CA PRO A 68 -8.29 2.09 -6.44
C PRO A 68 -9.10 3.31 -6.90
N MET A 69 -8.92 3.74 -8.15
CA MET A 69 -9.66 4.85 -8.77
C MET A 69 -11.18 4.63 -8.84
N TYR A 70 -11.64 3.38 -8.87
CA TYR A 70 -13.07 3.05 -8.92
C TYR A 70 -13.67 2.73 -7.55
N ILE A 71 -12.89 2.88 -6.47
CA ILE A 71 -13.31 2.56 -5.11
C ILE A 71 -13.40 3.87 -4.30
N PRO A 72 -14.60 4.26 -3.84
CA PRO A 72 -14.75 5.47 -3.05
C PRO A 72 -13.93 5.44 -1.75
N GLY A 73 -13.36 6.58 -1.37
CA GLY A 73 -12.58 6.74 -0.13
C GLY A 73 -11.08 6.47 -0.27
N THR A 74 -10.59 6.12 -1.45
CA THR A 74 -9.16 5.88 -1.73
C THR A 74 -8.38 7.18 -1.99
N GLY A 75 -9.08 8.26 -2.35
CA GLY A 75 -8.44 9.51 -2.76
C GLY A 75 -7.61 9.33 -4.03
N HIS A 76 -6.39 9.86 -4.04
CA HIS A 76 -5.44 9.72 -5.15
C HIS A 76 -4.42 8.59 -4.93
N THR A 77 -4.67 7.67 -3.99
CA THR A 77 -3.74 6.56 -3.77
C THR A 77 -3.74 5.60 -4.95
N GLU A 78 -2.54 5.25 -5.39
CA GLU A 78 -2.33 4.21 -6.39
C GLU A 78 -2.23 2.81 -5.75
N GLY A 79 -2.07 2.72 -4.42
CA GLY A 79 -1.94 1.44 -3.72
C GLY A 79 -0.59 0.73 -3.93
N GLU A 80 0.42 1.44 -4.44
CA GLU A 80 1.78 0.94 -4.78
C GLU A 80 2.87 1.54 -3.85
N GLY A 81 2.49 1.96 -2.64
CA GLY A 81 3.37 2.71 -1.75
C GLY A 81 4.64 1.94 -1.35
N CYS A 82 4.52 0.63 -1.15
CA CYS A 82 5.66 -0.23 -0.82
C CYS A 82 6.67 -0.26 -1.96
N GLU A 83 6.18 -0.37 -3.20
CA GLU A 83 6.95 -0.47 -4.42
C GLU A 83 7.71 0.82 -4.69
N HIS A 84 7.09 1.99 -4.46
CA HIS A 84 7.78 3.28 -4.54
C HIS A 84 8.92 3.39 -3.51
N ILE A 85 8.67 2.98 -2.26
CA ILE A 85 9.69 2.97 -1.19
C ILE A 85 10.84 2.03 -1.55
N PHE A 86 10.54 0.81 -2.02
CA PHE A 86 11.55 -0.16 -2.42
C PHE A 86 12.36 0.34 -3.63
N SER A 87 11.69 0.95 -4.61
CA SER A 87 12.35 1.55 -5.78
C SER A 87 13.33 2.63 -5.38
N ALA A 88 12.92 3.61 -4.55
CA ALA A 88 13.78 4.68 -4.04
C ALA A 88 14.99 4.12 -3.26
N SER A 89 14.76 3.08 -2.45
CA SER A 89 15.82 2.47 -1.63
C SER A 89 16.95 1.83 -2.45
N ASN A 90 16.73 1.53 -3.74
CA ASN A 90 17.76 0.97 -4.62
C ASN A 90 18.96 1.91 -4.80
N GLU A 91 18.77 3.22 -4.65
CA GLU A 91 19.85 4.23 -4.73
C GLU A 91 20.95 3.98 -3.68
N LEU A 92 20.58 3.42 -2.52
CA LEU A 92 21.51 3.09 -1.44
C LEU A 92 22.44 1.92 -1.79
N ALA A 93 22.07 1.08 -2.75
CA ALA A 93 22.80 -0.16 -3.04
C ALA A 93 24.25 0.11 -3.48
N ARG A 94 24.48 1.21 -4.22
CA ARG A 94 25.83 1.56 -4.70
C ARG A 94 26.67 2.21 -3.61
N SER A 95 26.10 3.18 -2.87
CA SER A 95 26.82 3.95 -1.85
C SER A 95 27.15 3.12 -0.61
N THR A 96 26.30 2.16 -0.24
CA THR A 96 26.49 1.34 0.97
C THR A 96 27.20 0.01 0.74
N ARG A 97 27.54 -0.35 -0.51
CA ARG A 97 28.14 -1.64 -0.87
C ARG A 97 29.40 -1.99 -0.07
N HIS A 98 30.25 -0.99 0.17
CA HIS A 98 31.51 -1.14 0.89
C HIS A 98 31.50 -0.46 2.26
N ALA A 99 30.34 0.03 2.70
CA ALA A 99 30.18 0.62 4.01
C ALA A 99 30.23 -0.46 5.09
N ASN A 100 30.77 -0.12 6.26
CA ASN A 100 30.60 -0.98 7.43
C ASN A 100 29.11 -0.98 7.86
N ARG A 101 28.75 -1.91 8.75
CA ARG A 101 27.36 -2.06 9.23
C ARG A 101 26.78 -0.76 9.81
N PHE A 102 27.58 -0.03 10.59
CA PHE A 102 27.15 1.21 11.23
C PHE A 102 26.82 2.28 10.19
N HIS A 103 27.74 2.58 9.27
CA HIS A 103 27.53 3.57 8.22
C HIS A 103 26.42 3.16 7.23
N ARG A 104 26.25 1.86 6.97
CA ARG A 104 25.13 1.37 6.16
C ARG A 104 23.80 1.66 6.83
N HIS A 105 23.67 1.43 8.14
CA HIS A 105 22.45 1.75 8.87
C HIS A 105 22.18 3.26 8.88
N GLN A 106 23.20 4.06 9.15
CA GLN A 106 23.08 5.52 9.11
C GLN A 106 22.60 6.02 7.74
N ALA A 107 23.17 5.51 6.65
CA ALA A 107 22.74 5.88 5.29
C ALA A 107 21.29 5.47 4.98
N ILE A 108 20.84 4.31 5.47
CA ILE A 108 19.45 3.86 5.33
C ILE A 108 18.50 4.78 6.11
N GLU A 109 18.84 5.12 7.35
CA GLU A 109 18.04 6.02 8.19
C GLU A 109 17.95 7.42 7.56
N GLU A 110 19.07 7.99 7.11
CA GLU A 110 19.11 9.29 6.44
C GLU A 110 18.29 9.30 5.15
N HIS A 111 18.38 8.23 4.34
CA HIS A 111 17.60 8.12 3.11
C HIS A 111 16.09 8.12 3.37
N PHE A 112 15.61 7.34 4.33
CA PHE A 112 14.18 7.30 4.62
C PHE A 112 13.68 8.55 5.34
N ALA A 113 14.50 9.18 6.18
CA ALA A 113 14.16 10.47 6.79
C ALA A 113 14.02 11.57 5.72
N PHE A 114 14.93 11.59 4.73
CA PHE A 114 14.84 12.51 3.61
C PHE A 114 13.63 12.21 2.71
N TRP A 115 13.42 10.95 2.35
CA TRP A 115 12.29 10.52 1.51
C TRP A 115 10.93 10.87 2.14
N ASP A 116 10.79 10.70 3.46
CA ASP A 116 9.59 11.08 4.20
C ASP A 116 9.35 12.60 4.14
N ALA A 117 10.39 13.39 4.43
CA ALA A 117 10.31 14.85 4.36
C ALA A 117 9.93 15.38 2.97
N ASP A 118 10.51 14.80 1.91
CA ASP A 118 10.21 15.18 0.53
C ASP A 118 8.78 14.77 0.14
N THR A 119 8.34 13.58 0.57
CA THR A 119 6.96 13.11 0.34
C THR A 119 5.94 14.02 1.03
N TYR A 120 6.17 14.41 2.29
CA TYR A 120 5.30 15.36 3.00
C TYR A 120 5.28 16.75 2.33
N ALA A 121 6.42 17.23 1.86
CA ALA A 121 6.50 18.48 1.11
C ALA A 121 5.68 18.40 -0.20
N ALA A 122 5.79 17.31 -0.95
CA ALA A 122 5.04 17.08 -2.19
C ALA A 122 3.52 16.93 -1.96
N LEU A 123 3.10 16.34 -0.84
CA LEU A 123 1.68 16.27 -0.45
C LEU A 123 1.10 17.67 -0.18
N SER A 124 1.90 18.61 0.31
CA SER A 124 1.43 19.97 0.60
C SER A 124 1.13 20.79 -0.68
N THR A 125 1.87 20.53 -1.77
CA THR A 125 1.73 21.27 -3.03
C THR A 125 0.63 20.73 -3.94
N SER A 126 0.29 19.45 -3.80
CA SER A 126 -0.72 18.79 -4.64
C SER A 126 -2.16 19.24 -4.34
N TRP A 127 -2.43 19.82 -3.16
CA TRP A 127 -3.75 20.42 -2.83
C TRP A 127 -4.07 21.72 -3.61
N HIS A 128 -3.05 22.40 -4.15
CA HIS A 128 -3.21 23.70 -4.82
C HIS A 128 -3.47 23.61 -6.32
N ILE A 129 -3.39 22.41 -6.91
CA ILE A 129 -3.48 22.23 -8.37
C ILE A 129 -4.94 21.99 -8.83
N TYR A 130 -5.87 21.76 -7.90
CA TYR A 130 -7.26 21.37 -8.22
C TYR A 130 -8.35 22.16 -7.48
N ASN A 131 -8.04 23.35 -6.95
CA ASN A 131 -9.02 24.36 -6.52
C ASN A 131 -8.91 25.62 -7.36
#